data_AF-A0A7W1TUT6-F1
#
_entry.id   AF-A0A7W1TUT6-F1
#
_cell.length_a   1.000
_cell.length_b   1.000
_cell.length_c   1.000
_cell.angle_alpha   90.00
_cell.angle_beta   90.00
_cell.angle_gamma   90.00
#
_symmetry.space_group_name_H-M   'P 1'
#
loop_
_entity.id
_entity.type
_entity.pdbx_description
1 polymer ?
#
loop_
_entity_poly.entity_id
_entity_poly.type
_entity_poly.pdbx_seq_one_letter_code
_entity_poly.pdbx_strand_id
1 'polypeptide(L)'
;MALERHLAVRLVAAGLSLYACYWVVAIVPTAPYRASFLLVSLVLIAFIYGSRRSAIPLAAGALLSLGYFLWQGEPILYRAAAPTALDVAAAFVAFVVVLEATRRTTGWILPAVAIGFFAYAFAGPWLPGIVAHRGYDAQRLAGSLFLTLEGLFGVPLDVAATYIILFTIFGAVLEHSKAG
;
A
#
# COMPACT_ATOMS: atom_id res chain seq x y z
N MET A 1 8.27 -27.16 -10.16
CA MET A 1 8.62 -25.73 -9.93
C MET A 1 7.46 -24.74 -10.19
N ALA A 2 6.64 -24.87 -11.24
CA ALA A 2 5.43 -24.04 -11.39
C ALA A 2 4.38 -24.31 -10.28
N LEU A 3 4.26 -25.57 -9.85
CA LEU A 3 3.30 -26.02 -8.83
C LEU A 3 3.48 -25.31 -7.47
N GLU A 4 4.73 -25.14 -7.01
CA GLU A 4 5.04 -24.50 -5.73
C GLU A 4 4.68 -23.01 -5.72
N ARG A 5 4.79 -22.32 -6.86
CA ARG A 5 4.38 -20.92 -7.00
C ARG A 5 2.87 -20.77 -6.85
N HIS A 6 2.10 -21.66 -7.47
CA HIS A 6 0.63 -21.64 -7.35
C HIS A 6 0.17 -21.96 -5.93
N LEU A 7 0.86 -22.87 -5.24
CA LEU A 7 0.60 -23.17 -3.83
C LEU A 7 0.89 -21.95 -2.93
N ALA A 8 2.05 -21.29 -3.09
CA ALA A 8 2.39 -20.11 -2.32
C ALA A 8 1.38 -18.97 -2.51
N VAL A 9 0.98 -18.69 -3.75
CA VAL A 9 -0.02 -17.66 -4.05
C VAL A 9 -1.37 -18.00 -3.41
N ARG A 10 -1.81 -19.27 -3.49
CA ARG A 10 -3.06 -19.72 -2.86
C ARG A 10 -3.03 -19.59 -1.35
N LEU A 11 -1.92 -19.96 -0.71
CA LEU A 11 -1.76 -19.86 0.74
C LEU A 11 -1.78 -18.41 1.22
N VAL A 12 -1.07 -17.51 0.53
CA VAL A 12 -1.05 -16.09 0.88
C VAL A 12 -2.42 -15.45 0.63
N ALA A 13 -3.10 -15.80 -0.47
CA ALA A 13 -4.46 -15.32 -0.75
C ALA A 13 -5.47 -15.83 0.29
N ALA A 14 -5.41 -17.11 0.66
CA ALA A 14 -6.22 -17.66 1.73
C ALA A 14 -5.91 -16.98 3.08
N GLY A 15 -4.63 -16.71 3.35
CA GLY A 15 -4.18 -15.96 4.52
C GLY A 15 -4.74 -14.53 4.55
N LEU A 16 -4.75 -13.82 3.42
CA LEU A 16 -5.36 -12.50 3.31
C LEU A 16 -6.87 -12.55 3.59
N SER A 17 -7.57 -13.55 3.05
CA SER A 17 -9.01 -13.72 3.29
C SER A 17 -9.32 -14.00 4.75
N LEU A 18 -8.53 -14.87 5.39
CA LEU A 18 -8.65 -15.14 6.83
C LEU A 18 -8.30 -13.91 7.67
N TYR A 19 -7.28 -13.15 7.27
CA TYR A 19 -6.88 -11.91 7.93
C TYR A 19 -7.97 -10.83 7.87
N ALA A 20 -8.59 -10.65 6.70
CA ALA A 20 -9.70 -9.73 6.52
C ALA A 20 -10.89 -10.13 7.41
N CYS A 21 -11.19 -11.43 7.51
CA CYS A 21 -12.24 -11.94 8.39
C CYS A 21 -11.89 -11.76 9.88
N TYR A 22 -10.62 -11.98 10.27
CA TYR A 22 -10.14 -11.78 11.64
C TYR A 22 -10.37 -10.33 12.10
N TRP A 23 -10.11 -9.35 11.26
CA TRP A 23 -10.31 -7.95 11.60
C TRP A 23 -11.77 -7.59 11.90
N VAL A 24 -12.74 -8.26 11.26
CA VAL A 24 -14.17 -8.05 11.57
C VAL A 24 -14.50 -8.49 13.00
N VAL A 25 -13.77 -9.48 13.53
CA VAL A 25 -14.01 -10.06 14.87
C VAL A 25 -13.14 -9.40 15.94
N ALA A 26 -11.91 -9.05 15.61
CA ALA A 26 -10.93 -8.49 16.53
C ALA A 26 -10.82 -6.96 16.37
N ILE A 27 -10.92 -6.24 17.48
CA ILE A 27 -10.73 -4.78 17.49
C ILE A 27 -9.24 -4.47 17.32
N VAL A 28 -8.82 -4.22 16.08
CA VAL A 28 -7.46 -3.79 15.73
C VAL A 28 -7.49 -2.31 15.33
N PRO A 29 -6.54 -1.48 15.81
CA PRO A 29 -6.45 -0.09 15.39
C PRO A 29 -6.33 0.06 13.86
N THR A 30 -6.88 1.15 13.33
CA THR A 30 -7.01 1.36 11.88
C THR A 30 -5.68 1.42 11.14
N ALA A 31 -4.67 2.08 11.71
CA ALA A 31 -3.36 2.24 11.08
C ALA A 31 -2.62 0.91 10.83
N PRO A 32 -2.40 0.04 11.84
CA PRO A 32 -1.76 -1.25 11.61
C PRO A 32 -2.58 -2.15 10.69
N TYR A 33 -3.92 -2.08 10.72
CA TYR A 33 -4.77 -2.84 9.82
C TYR A 33 -4.59 -2.45 8.35
N ARG A 34 -4.65 -1.15 8.04
CA ARG A 34 -4.46 -0.65 6.67
C ARG A 34 -3.05 -0.97 6.17
N ALA A 35 -2.04 -0.82 7.03
CA ALA A 35 -0.65 -1.10 6.67
C ALA A 35 -0.38 -2.58 6.39
N SER A 36 -0.90 -3.50 7.21
CA SER A 36 -0.77 -4.95 6.99
C SER A 36 -1.56 -5.42 5.77
N PHE A 37 -2.78 -4.90 5.56
CA PHE A 37 -3.59 -5.20 4.38
C PHE A 37 -2.87 -4.79 3.09
N LEU A 38 -2.31 -3.57 3.06
CA LEU A 38 -1.49 -3.10 1.94
C LEU A 38 -0.25 -3.97 1.75
N LEU A 39 0.44 -4.34 2.82
CA LEU A 39 1.64 -5.18 2.75
C LEU A 39 1.36 -6.53 2.08
N VAL A 40 0.35 -7.24 2.58
CA VAL A 40 -0.03 -8.55 2.02
C VAL A 40 -0.49 -8.40 0.58
N SER A 41 -1.28 -7.36 0.27
CA SER A 41 -1.75 -7.08 -1.08
C SER A 41 -0.58 -6.81 -2.06
N LEU A 42 0.41 -6.02 -1.66
CA LEU A 42 1.59 -5.73 -2.49
C LEU A 42 2.45 -6.97 -2.72
N VAL A 43 2.63 -7.80 -1.69
CA VAL A 43 3.34 -9.09 -1.83
C VAL A 43 2.60 -9.99 -2.82
N LEU A 44 1.27 -10.09 -2.72
CA LEU A 44 0.47 -10.85 -3.67
C LEU A 44 0.59 -10.30 -5.09
N ILE A 45 0.45 -8.98 -5.28
CA ILE A 45 0.60 -8.34 -6.60
C ILE A 45 1.99 -8.61 -7.18
N ALA A 46 3.04 -8.57 -6.35
CA ALA A 46 4.40 -8.85 -6.78
C ALA A 46 4.55 -10.26 -7.38
N PHE A 47 3.93 -11.28 -6.77
CA PHE A 47 4.00 -12.67 -7.24
C PHE A 47 2.98 -13.04 -8.32
N ILE A 48 1.82 -12.39 -8.35
CA ILE A 48 0.77 -12.64 -9.36
C ILE A 48 1.16 -12.02 -10.70
N TYR A 49 1.61 -10.76 -10.70
CA TYR A 49 1.87 -10.00 -11.93
C TYR A 49 3.38 -9.91 -12.28
N GLY A 50 4.27 -10.43 -11.44
CA GLY A 50 5.72 -10.36 -11.63
C GLY A 50 6.38 -11.69 -12.00
N SER A 51 7.47 -11.62 -12.78
CA SER A 51 8.45 -12.70 -12.87
C SER A 51 9.20 -12.83 -11.53
N ARG A 52 9.72 -14.02 -11.18
CA ARG A 52 10.44 -14.23 -9.91
C ARG A 52 11.52 -13.16 -9.66
N ARG A 53 12.26 -12.76 -10.70
CA ARG A 53 13.30 -11.73 -10.60
C ARG A 53 12.74 -10.32 -10.33
N SER A 54 11.56 -9.98 -10.85
CA SER A 54 10.93 -8.67 -10.62
C SER A 54 9.97 -8.65 -9.42
N ALA A 55 9.54 -9.82 -8.94
CA ALA A 55 8.67 -10.00 -7.79
C ALA A 55 9.44 -9.83 -6.47
N ILE A 56 10.61 -10.47 -6.36
CA ILE A 56 11.44 -10.45 -5.14
C ILE A 56 11.77 -9.01 -4.67
N PRO A 57 12.31 -8.10 -5.51
CA PRO A 57 12.65 -6.76 -5.04
C PRO A 57 11.41 -5.95 -4.65
N LEU A 58 10.27 -6.13 -5.33
CA LEU A 58 9.03 -5.44 -4.99
C LEU A 58 8.47 -5.92 -3.64
N ALA A 59 8.44 -7.24 -3.44
CA ALA A 59 8.03 -7.85 -2.18
C ALA A 59 8.98 -7.48 -1.03
N ALA A 60 10.29 -7.47 -1.28
CA ALA A 60 11.29 -7.02 -0.30
C ALA A 60 11.10 -5.54 0.05
N GLY A 61 10.88 -4.68 -0.93
CA GLY A 61 10.57 -3.27 -0.70
C GLY A 61 9.33 -3.08 0.17
N ALA A 62 8.24 -3.77 -0.17
CA ALA A 62 7.00 -3.76 0.62
C ALA A 62 7.24 -4.23 2.06
N LEU A 63 7.94 -5.37 2.24
CA LEU A 63 8.25 -5.93 3.55
C LEU A 63 9.14 -5.01 4.38
N LEU A 64 10.16 -4.40 3.78
CA LEU A 64 11.06 -3.49 4.49
C LEU A 64 10.34 -2.21 4.92
N SER A 65 9.58 -1.57 4.03
CA SER A 65 8.91 -0.31 4.34
C SER A 65 7.72 -0.51 5.27
N LEU A 66 6.77 -1.37 4.91
CA LEU A 66 5.55 -1.57 5.69
C LEU A 66 5.82 -2.42 6.93
N GLY A 67 6.78 -3.35 6.88
CA GLY A 67 7.24 -4.05 8.07
C GLY A 67 7.88 -3.10 9.08
N TYR A 68 8.65 -2.11 8.64
CA TYR A 68 9.15 -1.04 9.51
C TYR A 68 8.01 -0.26 10.18
N PHE A 69 6.99 0.15 9.41
CA PHE A 69 5.82 0.85 9.95
C PHE A 69 5.11 0.02 11.02
N LEU A 70 4.84 -1.26 10.73
CA LEU A 70 4.18 -2.18 11.65
C LEU A 70 5.02 -2.46 12.90
N TRP A 71 6.34 -2.55 12.76
CA TRP A 71 7.26 -2.77 13.87
C TRP A 71 7.33 -1.56 14.82
N GLN A 72 7.30 -0.35 14.26
CA GLN A 72 7.31 0.88 15.05
C GLN A 72 6.00 1.09 15.82
N GLY A 73 4.87 0.56 15.31
CA GLY A 73 3.57 0.64 15.96
C GLY A 73 3.03 2.06 16.10
N GLU A 74 2.11 2.29 17.04
CA GLU A 74 1.48 3.59 17.31
C GLU A 74 2.44 4.80 17.38
N PRO A 75 3.63 4.71 18.04
CA PRO A 75 4.58 5.81 18.14
C PRO A 75 4.98 6.46 16.81
N ILE A 76 4.93 5.72 15.69
CA ILE A 76 5.28 6.28 14.38
C ILE A 76 4.32 7.40 13.99
N LEU A 77 3.04 7.30 14.33
CA LEU A 77 2.00 8.26 13.92
C LEU A 77 2.23 9.64 14.52
N TYR A 78 2.78 9.70 15.74
CA TYR A 78 3.08 10.96 16.42
C TYR A 78 4.30 11.70 15.85
N ARG A 79 5.08 11.04 14.96
CA ARG A 79 6.25 11.66 14.30
C ARG A 79 5.93 12.30 12.95
N ALA A 80 4.67 12.32 12.52
CA ALA A 80 4.29 12.84 11.20
C ALA A 80 4.76 14.29 10.94
N ALA A 81 4.84 15.12 11.99
CA ALA A 81 5.31 16.51 11.89
C ALA A 81 6.84 16.65 11.86
N ALA A 82 7.58 15.64 12.34
CA ALA A 82 9.04 15.61 12.34
C ALA A 82 9.57 14.19 12.08
N PRO A 83 9.43 13.66 10.84
CA PRO A 83 9.84 12.30 10.52
C PRO A 83 11.36 12.11 10.59
N THR A 84 11.79 10.96 11.09
CA THR A 84 13.21 10.57 11.09
C THR A 84 13.68 10.25 9.67
N ALA A 85 15.00 10.20 9.45
CA ALA A 85 15.54 9.80 8.14
C ALA A 85 15.07 8.40 7.70
N LEU A 86 14.87 7.48 8.64
CA LEU A 86 14.35 6.15 8.37
C LEU A 86 12.86 6.19 7.99
N ASP A 87 12.06 7.02 8.66
CA ASP A 87 10.65 7.23 8.31
C ASP A 87 10.52 7.76 6.88
N VAL A 88 11.37 8.73 6.51
CA VAL A 88 11.42 9.31 5.15
C VAL A 88 11.83 8.26 4.11
N ALA A 89 12.86 7.47 4.39
CA ALA A 89 13.30 6.40 3.50
C ALA A 89 12.21 5.33 3.31
N ALA A 90 11.59 4.88 4.40
CA ALA A 90 10.50 3.90 4.35
C ALA A 90 9.29 4.44 3.57
N ALA A 91 8.94 5.72 3.75
CA ALA A 91 7.85 6.37 3.03
C ALA A 91 8.06 6.36 1.51
N PHE A 92 9.24 6.75 1.04
CA PHE A 92 9.53 6.76 -0.40
C PHE A 92 9.69 5.37 -0.99
N VAL A 93 10.24 4.41 -0.23
CA VAL A 93 10.25 3.00 -0.66
C VAL A 93 8.82 2.49 -0.82
N ALA A 94 7.96 2.71 0.17
CA ALA A 94 6.54 2.33 0.09
C ALA A 94 5.85 2.98 -1.11
N PHE A 95 6.09 4.28 -1.34
CA PHE A 95 5.55 5.01 -2.49
C PHE A 95 5.95 4.38 -3.82
N VAL A 96 7.24 4.14 -4.04
CA VAL A 96 7.76 3.54 -5.27
C VAL A 96 7.22 2.13 -5.47
N VAL A 97 7.13 1.34 -4.41
CA VAL A 97 6.55 -0.01 -4.43
C VAL A 97 5.07 0.05 -4.83
N VAL A 98 4.29 0.99 -4.30
CA VAL A 98 2.88 1.18 -4.67
C VAL A 98 2.74 1.62 -6.13
N LEU A 99 3.59 2.55 -6.60
CA LEU A 99 3.60 2.97 -8.01
C LEU A 99 3.90 1.80 -8.95
N GLU A 100 4.91 0.99 -8.63
CA GLU A 100 5.30 -0.17 -9.43
C GLU A 100 4.22 -1.26 -9.40
N ALA A 101 3.58 -1.50 -8.25
CA ALA A 101 2.43 -2.39 -8.16
C ALA A 101 1.27 -1.90 -9.02
N THR A 102 0.96 -0.61 -8.95
CA THR A 102 -0.09 0.04 -9.76
C THR A 102 0.21 -0.05 -11.26
N ARG A 103 1.48 0.12 -11.64
CA ARG A 103 1.94 -0.03 -13.02
C ARG A 103 1.71 -1.44 -13.56
N ARG A 104 1.94 -2.46 -12.72
CA ARG A 104 1.76 -3.87 -13.09
C ARG A 104 0.30 -4.27 -13.23
N THR A 105 -0.62 -3.63 -12.50
CA THR A 105 -2.05 -3.99 -12.50
C THR A 105 -2.89 -3.16 -13.46
N THR A 106 -2.62 -1.87 -13.58
CA THR A 106 -3.45 -0.90 -14.34
C THR A 106 -2.72 -0.22 -15.49
N GLY A 107 -1.41 -0.44 -15.64
CA GLY A 107 -0.58 0.21 -16.65
C GLY A 107 -0.04 1.57 -16.19
N TRP A 108 0.45 2.38 -17.14
CA TRP A 108 1.22 3.59 -16.85
C TRP A 108 0.39 4.83 -16.51
N ILE A 109 -0.91 4.84 -16.78
CA ILE A 109 -1.74 6.04 -16.68
C ILE A 109 -1.80 6.53 -15.22
N LEU A 110 -2.21 5.67 -14.28
CA LEU A 110 -2.32 6.05 -12.86
C LEU A 110 -0.96 6.39 -12.22
N PRO A 111 0.12 5.59 -12.40
CA PRO A 111 1.43 5.95 -11.89
C PRO A 111 1.96 7.27 -12.44
N ALA A 112 1.75 7.56 -13.74
CA ALA A 112 2.21 8.81 -14.34
C ALA A 112 1.50 10.03 -13.72
N VAL A 113 0.19 9.93 -13.49
CA VAL A 113 -0.57 10.98 -12.80
C VAL A 113 -0.07 11.18 -11.38
N ALA A 114 0.14 10.10 -10.62
CA ALA A 114 0.66 10.17 -9.26
C ALA A 114 2.06 10.79 -9.19
N ILE A 115 2.97 10.40 -10.09
CA ILE A 115 4.30 11.00 -10.21
C ILE A 115 4.20 12.49 -10.57
N GLY A 116 3.27 12.88 -11.44
CA GLY A 116 3.02 14.27 -11.81
C GLY A 116 2.61 15.13 -10.60
N PHE A 117 1.65 14.66 -9.79
CA PHE A 117 1.25 15.37 -8.57
C PHE A 117 2.33 15.35 -7.49
N PHE A 118 3.11 14.27 -7.41
CA PHE A 118 4.24 14.19 -6.50
C PHE A 118 5.33 15.20 -6.88
N ALA A 119 5.64 15.34 -8.17
CA ALA A 119 6.55 16.36 -8.68
C ALA A 119 6.00 17.78 -8.45
N TYR A 120 4.70 17.99 -8.65
CA TYR A 120 4.01 19.26 -8.36
C TYR A 120 4.20 19.67 -6.89
N ALA A 121 4.11 18.72 -5.95
CA ALA A 121 4.32 18.99 -4.52
C ALA A 121 5.69 19.60 -4.21
N PHE A 122 6.75 19.21 -4.94
CA PHE A 122 8.07 19.83 -4.83
C PHE A 122 8.18 21.11 -5.68
N ALA A 123 7.54 21.13 -6.84
CA ALA A 123 7.70 22.19 -7.83
C ALA A 123 6.99 23.52 -7.47
N GLY A 124 6.14 23.51 -6.44
CA GLY A 124 5.34 24.65 -5.99
C GLY A 124 5.99 26.05 -6.07
N PRO A 125 7.23 26.25 -5.57
CA PRO A 125 7.86 27.58 -5.55
C PRO A 125 8.24 28.12 -6.93
N TRP A 126 8.42 27.23 -7.92
CA TRP A 126 8.81 27.60 -9.28
C TRP A 126 7.61 27.76 -10.22
N LEU A 127 6.40 27.48 -9.75
CA LEU A 127 5.19 27.59 -10.57
C LEU A 127 4.64 29.03 -10.59
N PRO A 128 4.11 29.50 -11.73
CA PRO A 128 3.57 30.84 -11.84
C PRO A 128 2.10 30.94 -11.38
N GLY A 129 1.72 32.10 -10.84
CA GLY A 129 0.32 32.47 -10.61
C GLY A 129 -0.39 31.64 -9.54
N ILE A 130 -1.66 31.31 -9.79
CA ILE A 130 -2.58 30.70 -8.81
C ILE A 130 -2.24 29.25 -8.43
N VAL A 131 -1.37 28.59 -9.19
CA VAL A 131 -0.91 27.21 -8.92
C VAL A 131 0.37 27.17 -8.09
N ALA A 132 0.95 28.34 -7.76
CA ALA A 132 2.14 28.43 -6.93
C ALA A 132 1.81 28.13 -5.46
N HIS A 133 2.71 27.43 -4.79
CA HIS A 133 2.66 27.25 -3.34
C HIS A 133 4.07 27.17 -2.76
N ARG A 134 4.20 27.18 -1.43
CA ARG A 134 5.49 27.21 -0.73
C ARG A 134 6.41 26.00 -1.03
N GLY A 135 5.92 24.98 -1.74
CA GLY A 135 6.58 23.69 -1.89
C GLY A 135 6.50 22.85 -0.61
N TYR A 136 6.57 21.54 -0.79
CA TYR A 136 6.74 20.58 0.30
C TYR A 136 8.18 20.10 0.30
N ASP A 137 8.80 20.08 1.48
CA ASP A 137 10.06 19.40 1.69
C ASP A 137 9.84 17.89 1.84
N ALA A 138 10.91 17.11 1.63
CA ALA A 138 10.84 15.65 1.62
C ALA A 138 10.32 15.07 2.94
N GLN A 139 10.65 15.71 4.08
CA GLN A 139 10.18 15.29 5.40
C GLN A 139 8.67 15.46 5.53
N ARG A 140 8.14 16.65 5.21
CA ARG A 140 6.69 16.89 5.28
C ARG A 140 5.92 15.99 4.33
N LEU A 141 6.42 15.79 3.12
CA LEU A 141 5.78 14.90 2.15
C LEU A 141 5.76 13.46 2.64
N ALA A 142 6.88 12.94 3.14
CA ALA A 142 6.94 11.60 3.72
C ALA A 142 6.00 11.46 4.93
N GLY A 143 5.96 12.46 5.80
CA GLY A 143 5.05 12.56 6.95
C GLY A 143 3.59 12.34 6.54
N SER A 144 3.10 13.17 5.62
CA SER A 144 1.72 13.06 5.11
C SER A 144 1.47 11.81 4.27
N LEU A 145 2.48 11.27 3.60
CA LEU A 145 2.32 10.11 2.71
C LEU A 145 2.25 8.79 3.48
N PHE A 146 3.04 8.65 4.55
CA PHE A 146 3.30 7.35 5.19
C PHE A 146 3.04 7.32 6.69
N LEU A 147 3.07 8.46 7.39
CA LEU A 147 2.88 8.51 8.84
C LEU A 147 1.46 8.96 9.24
N THR A 148 0.59 9.25 8.26
CA THR A 148 -0.83 9.60 8.47
C THR A 148 -1.77 8.67 7.70
N LEU A 149 -3.07 8.80 7.97
CA LEU A 149 -4.14 8.08 7.28
C LEU A 149 -4.71 8.84 6.08
N GLU A 150 -3.97 9.80 5.54
CA GLU A 150 -4.40 10.64 4.41
C GLU A 150 -3.65 10.28 3.11
N GLY A 151 -2.42 9.76 3.23
CA GLY A 151 -1.59 9.33 2.10
C GLY A 151 -1.88 7.90 1.65
N LEU A 152 -0.86 7.04 1.72
CA LEU A 152 -0.94 5.64 1.29
C LEU A 152 -2.02 4.85 2.06
N PHE A 153 -2.28 5.22 3.31
CA PHE A 153 -3.30 4.63 4.17
C PHE A 153 -4.65 5.36 4.12
N GLY A 154 -4.91 6.08 3.02
CA GLY A 154 -6.10 6.89 2.80
C GLY A 154 -7.41 6.12 2.65
N VAL A 155 -8.47 6.89 2.38
CA VAL A 155 -9.85 6.40 2.17
C VAL A 155 -9.95 5.30 1.10
N PRO A 156 -9.27 5.36 -0.06
CA PRO A 156 -9.38 4.29 -1.05
C PRO A 156 -8.90 2.94 -0.52
N LEU A 157 -7.82 2.93 0.27
CA LEU A 157 -7.31 1.70 0.89
C LEU A 157 -8.26 1.23 1.99
N ASP A 158 -8.83 2.14 2.76
CA ASP A 158 -9.82 1.83 3.80
C ASP A 158 -11.05 1.11 3.24
N VAL A 159 -11.62 1.66 2.17
CA VAL A 159 -12.77 1.08 1.48
C VAL A 159 -12.41 -0.29 0.89
N ALA A 160 -11.21 -0.42 0.33
CA ALA A 160 -10.74 -1.70 -0.20
C ALA A 160 -10.58 -2.77 0.88
N ALA A 161 -9.96 -2.41 2.00
CA ALA A 161 -9.68 -3.30 3.13
C ALA A 161 -10.93 -3.66 3.93
N THR A 162 -11.95 -2.80 3.94
CA THR A 162 -13.14 -3.01 4.77
C THR A 162 -14.29 -3.63 3.99
N TYR A 163 -14.59 -3.09 2.81
CA TYR A 163 -15.81 -3.45 2.07
C TYR A 163 -15.51 -4.32 0.85
N ILE A 164 -14.57 -3.91 0.00
CA ILE A 164 -14.32 -4.59 -1.29
C ILE A 164 -13.83 -6.02 -1.06
N ILE A 165 -12.91 -6.24 -0.12
CA ILE A 165 -12.39 -7.57 0.17
C ILE A 165 -13.49 -8.52 0.67
N LEU A 166 -14.39 -8.04 1.54
CA LEU A 166 -15.48 -8.86 2.08
C LEU A 166 -16.46 -9.27 0.97
N PHE A 167 -16.85 -8.33 0.11
CA PHE A 167 -17.70 -8.64 -1.05
C PHE A 167 -17.01 -9.59 -2.03
N THR A 168 -15.69 -9.45 -2.23
CA THR A 168 -14.92 -10.35 -3.09
C THR A 168 -14.89 -11.77 -2.54
N ILE A 169 -14.66 -11.93 -1.22
CA ILE A 169 -14.67 -13.25 -0.56
C ILE A 169 -16.07 -13.86 -0.65
N PHE A 170 -17.10 -13.11 -0.30
CA PHE A 170 -18.48 -13.59 -0.36
C PHE A 170 -18.90 -13.97 -1.78
N GLY A 171 -18.56 -13.16 -2.78
CA GLY A 171 -18.80 -13.46 -4.19
C GLY A 171 -18.13 -14.77 -4.63
N ALA A 172 -16.86 -14.97 -4.25
CA ALA A 172 -16.14 -16.21 -4.55
C ALA A 172 -16.77 -17.45 -3.89
N VAL A 173 -17.31 -17.32 -2.67
CA VAL A 173 -18.03 -18.41 -1.98
C VAL A 173 -19.34 -18.74 -2.69
N LEU A 174 -20.12 -17.74 -3.12
CA LEU A 174 -21.36 -17.95 -3.85
C LEU A 174 -21.13 -18.62 -5.20
N GLU A 175 -20.13 -18.18 -5.95
CA GLU A 175 -19.74 -18.75 -7.24
C GLU A 175 -19.36 -20.23 -7.09
N HIS A 176 -18.57 -20.57 -6.06
CA HIS A 176 -18.19 -21.97 -5.79
C HIS A 176 -19.37 -22.83 -5.32
N SER A 177 -20.31 -22.23 -4.58
CA SER A 177 -21.51 -22.91 -4.08
C SER A 177 -22.60 -23.07 -5.15
N LYS A 178 -22.40 -22.53 -6.36
CA LYS A 178 -23.39 -22.46 -7.45
C LYS A 178 -24.72 -21.80 -7.05
N ALA A 179 -24.65 -20.87 -6.10
CA ALA A 179 -25.80 -20.15 -5.58
C ALA A 179 -25.95 -18.73 -6.17
N GLY A 180 -24.98 -18.30 -6.99
CA GLY A 180 -24.93 -17.00 -7.66
C GLY A 180 -25.09 -17.09 -9.17
#